data_AF-A0A4Y2R1X5-F1
#
_entry.id   AF-A0A4Y2R1X5-F1
#
_cell.length_a   1.000
_cell.length_b   1.000
_cell.length_c   1.000
_cell.angle_alpha   90.00
_cell.angle_beta   90.00
_cell.angle_gamma   90.00
#
_symmetry.space_group_name_H-M   'P 1'
#
loop_
_entity.id
_entity.type
_entity.pdbx_description
1 polymer ?
#
loop_
_entity_poly.entity_id
_entity_poly.type
_entity_poly.pdbx_seq_one_letter_code
_entity_poly.pdbx_strand_id
1 'polypeptide(L)'
;MDIPIEGLEYPTENGSGRINCFLAMQTFLVFLSNSVSGSQALKLLWRSIPTRFLTFDAFKGIYGRILTPREIEDVYNFYRDIIGQDVPVCHPRMLKHLCRLTIRAILGENEHLPEGIGDLGLPPGIQSYLQLQK
;
A
#
# COMPACT_ATOMS: atom_id res chain seq x y z
N MET A 1 19.06 -27.39 -10.24
CA MET A 1 20.31 -26.62 -10.01
C MET A 1 19.89 -25.18 -10.21
N ASP A 2 19.34 -24.60 -9.14
CA ASP A 2 18.66 -23.32 -9.17
C ASP A 2 19.64 -22.24 -8.73
N ILE A 3 19.80 -21.23 -9.59
CA ILE A 3 20.64 -20.07 -9.35
C ILE A 3 19.87 -19.16 -8.38
N PRO A 4 20.42 -18.79 -7.21
CA PRO A 4 19.73 -17.91 -6.28
C PRO A 4 19.79 -16.48 -6.84
N ILE A 5 18.63 -15.90 -7.09
CA ILE A 5 18.50 -14.46 -7.37
C ILE A 5 18.58 -13.75 -6.01
N GLU A 6 19.78 -13.30 -5.66
CA GLU A 6 20.04 -12.37 -4.56
C GLU A 6 19.27 -11.07 -4.82
N GLY A 7 18.31 -10.73 -3.95
CA GLY A 7 17.59 -9.44 -4.03
C GLY A 7 16.16 -9.41 -3.49
N LEU A 8 15.59 -10.52 -3.05
CA LEU A 8 14.26 -10.56 -2.41
C LEU A 8 14.33 -11.32 -1.09
N GLU A 9 15.00 -10.73 -0.09
CA GLU A 9 14.73 -11.11 1.29
C GLU A 9 13.27 -10.77 1.61
N TYR A 10 12.40 -11.78 1.56
CA TYR A 10 11.07 -11.69 2.13
C TYR A 10 11.21 -11.51 3.64
N PRO A 11 10.57 -10.50 4.26
CA PRO A 11 10.66 -10.35 5.70
C PRO A 11 10.02 -11.56 6.38
N THR A 12 10.78 -12.17 7.29
CA THR A 12 10.34 -13.22 8.19
C THR A 12 9.02 -12.85 8.87
N GLU A 13 8.16 -13.84 9.08
CA GLU A 13 6.75 -13.71 9.45
C GLU A 13 6.46 -12.79 10.68
N ASN A 14 7.45 -12.56 11.54
CA ASN A 14 7.36 -11.62 12.67
C ASN A 14 7.37 -10.13 12.27
N GLY A 15 8.02 -9.75 11.17
CA GLY A 15 8.10 -8.36 10.70
C GLY A 15 6.83 -7.91 9.99
N SER A 16 6.23 -8.81 9.21
CA SER A 16 4.99 -8.52 8.46
C SER A 16 3.82 -8.20 9.38
N GLY A 17 3.72 -8.85 10.55
CA GLY A 17 2.66 -8.59 11.52
C GLY A 17 2.71 -7.16 12.09
N ARG A 18 3.91 -6.65 12.40
CA ARG A 18 4.08 -5.29 12.93
C ARG A 18 3.71 -4.22 11.92
N ILE A 19 4.15 -4.40 10.66
CA ILE A 19 3.81 -3.47 9.56
C ILE A 19 2.29 -3.46 9.33
N ASN A 20 1.65 -4.63 9.34
CA ASN A 20 0.20 -4.73 9.17
C ASN A 20 -0.55 -4.03 10.30
N CYS A 21 -0.14 -4.21 11.56
CA CYS A 21 -0.74 -3.50 12.69
C CYS A 21 -0.55 -1.98 12.57
N PHE A 22 0.64 -1.53 12.16
CA PHE A 22 0.92 -0.11 11.98
C PHE A 22 0.03 0.52 10.89
N LEU A 23 -0.06 -0.11 9.72
CA LEU A 23 -0.90 0.36 8.61
C LEU A 23 -2.39 0.32 8.96
N ALA A 24 -2.84 -0.72 9.67
CA ALA A 24 -4.19 -0.79 10.20
C ALA A 24 -4.47 0.36 11.18
N MET A 25 -3.52 0.67 12.08
CA MET A 25 -3.64 1.76 13.05
C MET A 25 -3.72 3.12 12.35
N GLN A 26 -2.85 3.38 11.37
CA GLN A 26 -2.92 4.60 10.57
C GLN A 26 -4.26 4.75 9.86
N THR A 27 -4.78 3.66 9.30
CA THR A 27 -6.09 3.63 8.65
C THR A 27 -7.20 3.99 9.64
N PHE A 28 -7.18 3.40 10.83
CA PHE A 28 -8.14 3.68 11.89
C PHE A 28 -8.08 5.13 12.39
N LEU A 29 -6.88 5.67 12.59
CA LEU A 29 -6.70 7.07 13.00
C LEU A 29 -7.25 8.04 11.95
N VAL A 30 -6.98 7.80 10.67
CA VAL A 30 -7.53 8.63 9.58
C VAL A 30 -9.05 8.51 9.53
N PHE A 31 -9.59 7.30 9.67
CA PHE A 31 -11.03 7.05 9.75
C PHE A 31 -11.69 7.87 10.87
N LEU A 32 -11.14 7.81 12.09
CA LEU A 32 -11.66 8.59 13.22
C LEU A 32 -11.56 10.10 13.00
N SER A 33 -10.48 10.57 12.35
CA SER A 33 -10.29 11.99 12.08
C SER A 33 -11.24 12.54 11.00
N ASN A 34 -11.83 11.66 10.20
CA ASN A 34 -12.59 12.00 8.99
C ASN A 34 -11.88 13.04 8.09
N SER A 35 -10.55 12.99 8.06
CA SER A 35 -9.72 13.97 7.36
C SER A 35 -9.64 13.66 5.87
N VAL A 36 -10.03 14.62 5.03
CA VAL A 36 -9.88 14.53 3.57
C VAL A 36 -8.40 14.43 3.19
N SER A 37 -7.56 15.29 3.78
CA SER A 37 -6.10 15.27 3.56
C SER A 37 -5.48 13.98 4.10
N GLY A 38 -5.96 13.48 5.25
CA GLY A 38 -5.53 12.19 5.80
C GLY A 38 -5.86 11.04 4.86
N SER A 39 -7.06 11.03 4.28
CA SER A 39 -7.49 10.03 3.29
C SER A 39 -6.62 10.08 2.03
N GLN A 40 -6.32 11.27 1.52
CA GLN A 40 -5.44 11.44 0.36
C GLN A 40 -4.01 10.97 0.65
N ALA A 41 -3.46 11.31 1.82
CA ALA A 41 -2.13 10.86 2.24
C ALA A 41 -2.08 9.34 2.39
N LEU A 42 -3.11 8.73 3.00
CA LEU A 42 -3.22 7.29 3.15
C LEU A 42 -3.30 6.59 1.79
N LYS A 43 -4.02 7.15 0.82
CA LYS A 43 -4.08 6.65 -0.55
C LYS A 43 -2.72 6.67 -1.24
N LEU A 44 -1.96 7.76 -1.09
CA LEU A 44 -0.59 7.86 -1.63
C LEU A 44 0.37 6.86 -0.95
N LEU A 45 0.24 6.68 0.37
CA LEU A 45 1.02 5.71 1.15
C LEU A 45 0.80 4.29 0.63
N TRP A 46 -0.46 3.86 0.50
CA TRP A 46 -0.81 2.53 -0.01
C TRP A 46 -0.43 2.30 -1.48
N ARG A 47 -0.24 3.38 -2.26
CA ARG A 47 0.30 3.33 -3.63
C ARG A 47 1.84 3.27 -3.66
N SER A 48 2.53 3.48 -2.53
CA SER A 48 3.99 3.61 -2.45
C SER A 48 4.69 2.51 -1.65
N ILE A 49 3.97 1.50 -1.16
CA ILE A 49 4.54 0.39 -0.39
C ILE A 49 4.36 -0.96 -1.09
N PRO A 50 5.28 -1.93 -0.92
CA PRO A 50 5.17 -3.27 -1.51
C PRO A 50 4.24 -4.21 -0.72
N THR A 51 3.71 -3.74 0.41
CA THR A 51 2.92 -4.55 1.34
C THR A 51 1.65 -5.10 0.70
N ARG A 52 1.32 -6.35 1.05
CA ARG A 52 0.04 -6.97 0.69
C ARG A 52 -1.11 -6.18 1.32
N PHE A 53 -2.26 -6.20 0.65
CA PHE A 53 -3.46 -5.61 1.22
C PHE A 53 -3.91 -6.40 2.46
N LEU A 54 -4.38 -5.67 3.46
CA LEU A 54 -5.02 -6.24 4.64
C LEU A 54 -6.38 -6.83 4.28
N THR A 55 -6.67 -8.03 4.77
CA THR A 55 -7.98 -8.68 4.62
C THR A 55 -8.91 -8.26 5.75
N PHE A 56 -10.21 -8.49 5.58
CA PHE A 56 -11.18 -8.31 6.66
C PHE A 56 -10.82 -9.15 7.90
N ASP A 57 -10.39 -10.40 7.70
CA ASP A 57 -9.94 -11.26 8.80
C ASP A 57 -8.72 -10.69 9.54
N ALA A 58 -7.80 -10.02 8.82
CA ALA A 58 -6.69 -9.32 9.45
C ALA A 58 -7.17 -8.16 10.32
N PHE A 59 -8.12 -7.34 9.82
CA PHE A 59 -8.75 -6.29 10.62
C PHE A 59 -9.47 -6.86 11.86
N LYS A 60 -10.20 -7.96 11.70
CA LYS A 60 -10.87 -8.65 12.80
C LYS A 60 -9.87 -9.20 13.82
N GLY A 61 -8.75 -9.75 13.37
CA GLY A 61 -7.66 -10.22 14.24
C GLY A 61 -6.99 -9.09 15.03
N ILE A 62 -6.82 -7.92 14.42
CA ILE A 62 -6.19 -6.74 15.04
C ILE A 62 -7.16 -6.05 16.02
N TYR A 63 -8.41 -5.82 15.61
CA TYR A 63 -9.36 -4.96 16.33
C TYR A 63 -10.47 -5.71 17.06
N GLY A 64 -10.62 -7.02 16.90
CA GLY A 64 -11.76 -7.80 17.43
C GLY A 64 -11.91 -7.80 18.95
N ARG A 65 -10.91 -7.33 19.70
CA ARG A 65 -10.98 -7.14 21.16
C ARG A 65 -11.33 -5.72 21.59
N ILE A 66 -11.33 -4.77 20.66
CA ILE A 66 -11.44 -3.33 20.92
C ILE A 66 -12.71 -2.77 20.28
N LEU A 67 -13.03 -3.23 19.07
CA LEU A 67 -14.15 -2.74 18.26
C LEU A 67 -15.23 -3.82 18.14
N THR A 68 -16.47 -3.38 17.99
CA THR A 68 -17.59 -4.23 17.62
C THR A 68 -17.46 -4.71 16.17
N PRO A 69 -18.12 -5.83 15.80
CA PRO A 69 -18.09 -6.30 14.41
C PRO A 69 -18.51 -5.25 13.37
N ARG A 70 -19.49 -4.41 13.73
CA ARG A 70 -19.98 -3.33 12.86
C ARG A 70 -18.93 -2.22 12.67
N GLU A 71 -18.27 -1.80 13.74
CA GLU A 71 -17.20 -0.79 13.64
C GLU A 71 -16.00 -1.31 12.82
N ILE A 72 -15.68 -2.61 12.94
CA ILE A 72 -14.64 -3.23 12.12
C ILE A 72 -15.02 -3.21 10.64
N GLU A 73 -16.29 -3.47 10.33
CA GLU A 73 -16.83 -3.39 8.96
C GLU A 73 -16.76 -1.97 8.41
N ASP A 74 -17.15 -0.95 9.19
CA ASP A 74 -17.08 0.46 8.78
C ASP A 74 -15.64 0.90 8.46
N VAL A 75 -14.68 0.56 9.34
CA VAL A 75 -13.25 0.87 9.12
C VAL A 75 -12.70 0.12 7.90
N TYR A 76 -13.10 -1.14 7.71
CA TYR A 76 -12.64 -1.92 6.56
C TYR A 76 -13.22 -1.42 5.23
N ASN A 77 -14.47 -0.97 5.22
CA ASN A 77 -15.07 -0.35 4.04
C ASN A 77 -14.36 0.96 3.68
N PHE A 78 -14.06 1.81 4.68
CA PHE A 78 -13.22 3.00 4.48
C PHE A 78 -11.86 2.64 3.88
N TYR A 79 -11.19 1.61 4.43
CA TYR A 79 -9.92 1.13 3.89
C TYR A 79 -10.02 0.68 2.42
N ARG A 80 -11.10 -0.04 2.06
CA ARG A 80 -11.34 -0.48 0.67
C ARG A 80 -11.48 0.70 -0.29
N ASP A 81 -12.17 1.75 0.13
CA ASP A 81 -12.32 2.98 -0.67
C ASP A 81 -10.96 3.67 -0.90
N ILE A 82 -10.09 3.67 0.11
CA ILE A 82 -8.74 4.25 0.02
C ILE A 82 -7.87 3.53 -1.01
N ILE A 83 -7.87 2.20 -0.99
CA ILE A 83 -7.04 1.40 -1.90
C ILE A 83 -7.63 1.29 -3.31
N GLY A 84 -8.91 1.63 -3.48
CA GLY A 84 -9.58 1.71 -4.78
C GLY A 84 -9.66 0.37 -5.52
N GLN A 85 -9.69 -0.74 -4.79
CA GLN A 85 -9.80 -2.08 -5.35
C GLN A 85 -10.83 -2.89 -4.56
N ASP A 86 -11.67 -3.64 -5.28
CA ASP A 86 -12.29 -4.84 -4.75
C ASP A 86 -11.18 -5.86 -4.56
N VAL A 87 -10.47 -5.81 -3.43
CA VAL A 87 -9.37 -6.73 -3.16
C VAL A 87 -9.95 -8.13 -3.00
N PRO A 88 -9.80 -9.02 -3.99
CA PRO A 88 -10.16 -10.41 -3.78
C PRO A 88 -9.01 -10.97 -2.95
N VAL A 89 -9.31 -11.40 -1.73
CA VAL A 89 -8.54 -12.32 -0.88
C VAL A 89 -7.02 -12.36 -1.15
N CYS A 90 -6.24 -11.64 -0.34
CA CYS A 90 -4.80 -11.88 -0.10
C CYS A 90 -3.91 -12.15 -1.35
N HIS A 91 -4.08 -11.40 -2.44
CA HIS A 91 -3.17 -11.51 -3.57
C HIS A 91 -1.90 -10.67 -3.34
N PRO A 92 -0.71 -11.16 -3.77
CA PRO A 92 0.46 -10.31 -3.91
C PRO A 92 0.13 -9.13 -4.84
N ARG A 93 0.78 -7.98 -4.62
CA ARG A 93 0.59 -6.81 -5.50
C ARG A 93 0.96 -7.20 -6.93
N MET A 94 0.18 -6.74 -7.90
CA MET A 94 0.46 -6.98 -9.32
C MET A 94 1.87 -6.54 -9.68
N LEU A 95 2.51 -7.25 -10.62
CA LEU A 95 3.85 -6.90 -11.12
C LEU A 95 3.96 -5.43 -11.51
N LYS A 96 2.93 -4.86 -12.14
CA LYS A 96 2.86 -3.43 -12.49
C LYS A 96 3.10 -2.50 -11.29
N HIS A 97 2.57 -2.85 -10.11
CA HIS A 97 2.79 -2.09 -8.88
C HIS A 97 4.23 -2.23 -8.38
N LEU A 98 4.77 -3.45 -8.39
CA LEU A 98 6.16 -3.70 -8.00
C LEU A 98 7.16 -2.97 -8.92
N CYS A 99 6.91 -2.95 -10.22
CA CYS A 99 7.68 -2.16 -11.18
C CYS A 99 7.62 -0.67 -10.86
N ARG A 100 6.43 -0.13 -10.54
CA ARG A 100 6.30 1.27 -10.10
C ARG A 100 7.15 1.57 -8.88
N LEU A 101 7.13 0.70 -7.87
CA LEU A 101 7.93 0.91 -6.67
C LEU A 101 9.42 0.90 -6.99
N THR A 102 9.88 -0.06 -7.79
CA THR A 102 11.30 -0.18 -8.17
C THR A 102 11.77 1.05 -8.93
N ILE A 103 11.02 1.49 -9.96
CA ILE A 103 11.35 2.70 -10.73
C ILE A 103 11.38 3.94 -9.83
N ARG A 104 10.39 4.10 -8.95
CA ARG A 104 10.34 5.22 -8.01
C ARG A 104 11.46 5.16 -6.97
N ALA A 105 11.85 3.98 -6.50
CA ALA A 105 12.95 3.84 -5.56
C ALA A 105 14.25 4.31 -6.19
N ILE A 106 14.57 3.83 -7.40
CA ILE A 106 15.77 4.24 -8.14
C ILE A 106 15.76 5.77 -8.39
N LEU A 107 14.64 6.33 -8.86
CA LEU A 107 14.55 7.78 -9.07
C LEU A 107 14.67 8.56 -7.76
N GLY A 108 14.07 8.08 -6.67
CA GLY A 108 14.11 8.72 -5.37
C GLY A 108 15.50 8.68 -4.72
N GLU A 109 16.21 7.57 -4.85
CA GLU A 109 17.59 7.40 -4.40
C GLU A 109 18.56 8.35 -5.10
N ASN A 110 18.21 8.77 -6.32
CA ASN A 110 18.99 9.74 -7.08
C ASN A 110 18.39 11.16 -7.05
N GLU A 111 17.42 11.45 -6.16
CA GLU A 111 16.78 12.76 -6.01
C GLU A 111 16.05 13.27 -7.27
N HIS A 112 15.66 12.37 -8.16
CA HIS A 112 14.94 12.66 -9.41
C HIS A 112 13.41 12.53 -9.28
N LEU A 113 12.86 12.46 -8.06
CA LEU A 113 11.41 12.48 -7.87
C LEU A 113 10.92 13.84 -7.35
N PRO A 114 9.77 14.34 -7.84
CA PRO A 114 8.91 13.74 -8.87
C PRO A 114 9.29 14.04 -10.33
N GLU A 115 10.18 14.99 -10.59
CA GLU A 115 10.40 15.59 -11.92
C GLU A 115 10.97 14.61 -12.95
N GLY A 116 11.91 13.76 -12.55
CA GLY A 116 12.62 12.82 -13.41
C GLY A 116 11.75 11.70 -14.00
N ILE A 117 10.49 11.56 -13.58
CA ILE A 117 9.52 10.69 -14.28
C ILE A 117 9.26 11.20 -15.70
N GLY A 118 9.24 12.53 -15.90
CA GLY A 118 9.01 13.15 -17.21
C GLY A 118 10.13 12.84 -18.21
N ASP A 119 11.35 12.68 -17.70
CA ASP A 119 12.56 12.47 -18.50
C ASP A 119 12.68 11.04 -19.04
N LEU A 120 11.87 10.09 -18.55
CA LEU A 120 11.91 8.69 -18.98
C LEU A 120 11.32 8.44 -20.38
N GLY A 121 10.70 9.44 -21.02
CA GLY A 121 10.08 9.30 -22.34
C GLY A 121 8.90 8.30 -22.38
N LEU A 122 8.30 7.97 -21.24
CA LEU A 122 7.20 7.00 -21.14
C LEU A 122 5.86 7.60 -21.60
N PRO A 123 4.89 6.79 -22.05
CA PRO A 123 3.54 7.26 -22.35
C PRO A 123 2.88 7.98 -21.15
N PRO A 124 2.05 9.03 -21.37
CA PRO A 124 1.46 9.84 -20.29
C PRO A 124 0.71 9.03 -19.24
N GLY A 125 0.00 7.96 -19.66
CA GLY A 125 -0.70 7.08 -18.73
C GLY A 125 0.22 6.34 -17.76
N ILE A 126 1.42 5.96 -18.19
CA ILE A 126 2.43 5.31 -17.34
C ILE A 126 3.08 6.37 -16.44
N GLN A 127 3.36 7.57 -16.95
CA GLN A 127 3.89 8.66 -16.13
C GLN A 127 2.92 9.02 -14.99
N SER A 128 1.63 9.22 -15.26
CA SER A 128 0.62 9.48 -14.21
C SER A 128 0.54 8.34 -13.18
N TYR A 129 0.71 7.09 -13.62
CA TYR A 129 0.74 5.94 -12.73
C TYR A 129 1.96 5.94 -11.81
N LEU A 130 3.15 6.26 -12.36
CA LEU A 130 4.39 6.42 -11.60
C LEU A 130 4.33 7.63 -10.65
N GLN A 131 3.60 8.69 -11.01
CA GLN A 131 3.35 9.87 -10.16
C GLN A 131 2.29 9.62 -9.07
N LEU A 132 1.80 8.38 -8.92
CA LEU A 132 0.79 8.00 -7.92
C LEU A 132 -0.58 8.68 -8.10
N GLN A 133 -0.85 9.24 -9.29
CA GLN A 133 -2.14 9.87 -9.59
C GLN A 133 -3.21 8.81 -9.90
N LYS A 134 -2.81 7.70 -10.53
CA LYS A 134 -3.66 6.58 -10.93
C LYS A 134 -3.39 5.32 -10.11
#